data_AF-A0A2D4FD01-F1
#
_entry.id   AF-A0A2D4FD01-F1
#
_cell.length_a   1.000
_cell.length_b   1.000
_cell.length_c   1.000
_cell.angle_alpha   90.00
_cell.angle_beta   90.00
_cell.angle_gamma   90.00
#
_symmetry.space_group_name_H-M   'P 1'
#
loop_
_entity.id
_entity.type
_entity.pdbx_description
1 polymer ?
#
loop_
_entity_poly.entity_id
_entity_poly.type
_entity_poly.pdbx_seq_one_letter_code
_entity_poly.pdbx_strand_id
1 'polypeptide(L)'
;KETGYTYILPKNVLKKFICISDLRAQIAGYLYGVSPPDNPQVKEIRCIVMVPQWGTHQTVHLPGQLPQHEYLKEMEPLGWIHTQPNESPQLSPQDVTTHAKVMADNPSWDG
;
A
#
# COMPACT_ATOMS: atom_id res chain seq x y z
N LYS A 1 17.60 9.77 17.48
CA LYS A 1 16.86 8.49 17.70
C LYS A 1 15.90 8.37 16.54
N GLU A 2 16.02 7.35 15.70
CA GLU A 2 15.09 7.12 14.59
C GLU A 2 13.69 6.86 15.17
N THR A 3 12.78 7.82 14.99
CA THR A 3 11.39 7.77 15.46
C THR A 3 10.47 7.19 14.38
N GLY A 4 10.95 6.21 13.61
CA GLY A 4 10.25 5.65 12.46
C GLY A 4 9.68 4.26 12.73
N TYR A 5 8.59 3.93 12.03
CA TYR A 5 8.06 2.56 12.00
C TYR A 5 8.89 1.67 11.06
N THR A 6 9.09 0.42 11.45
CA THR A 6 9.71 -0.60 10.60
C THR A 6 8.63 -1.49 9.99
N TYR A 7 8.50 -1.48 8.67
CA TYR A 7 7.50 -2.27 7.96
C TYR A 7 8.06 -3.62 7.50
N ILE A 8 7.38 -4.71 7.84
CA ILE A 8 7.77 -6.07 7.45
C ILE A 8 6.77 -6.58 6.41
N LEU A 9 7.26 -6.82 5.19
CA LEU A 9 6.46 -7.35 4.07
C LEU A 9 6.73 -8.86 3.88
N PRO A 10 5.71 -9.74 3.96
CA PRO A 10 5.92 -11.16 3.81
C PRO A 10 6.18 -11.56 2.34
N LYS A 11 7.14 -12.46 2.14
CA LYS A 11 7.65 -12.80 0.79
C LYS A 11 6.64 -13.49 -0.10
N ASN A 12 5.67 -14.22 0.46
CA ASN A 12 4.65 -14.92 -0.32
C ASN A 12 3.69 -13.94 -1.01
N VAL A 13 3.21 -12.91 -0.31
CA VAL A 13 2.31 -11.90 -0.90
C VAL A 13 3.06 -11.02 -1.90
N LEU A 14 4.32 -10.66 -1.61
CA LEU A 14 5.15 -9.91 -2.56
C LEU A 14 5.37 -10.69 -3.86
N LYS A 15 5.76 -11.97 -3.77
CA LYS A 15 5.93 -12.81 -4.96
C LYS A 15 4.63 -12.91 -5.75
N LYS A 16 3.49 -13.12 -5.07
CA LYS A 16 2.20 -13.20 -5.74
C LYS A 16 1.83 -11.88 -6.42
N PHE A 17 2.08 -10.74 -5.77
CA PHE A 17 1.84 -9.40 -6.32
C PHE A 17 2.66 -9.15 -7.59
N ILE A 18 3.94 -9.51 -7.59
CA ILE A 18 4.80 -9.42 -8.78
C ILE A 18 4.26 -10.34 -9.90
N CYS A 19 3.86 -11.58 -9.57
CA CYS A 19 3.34 -12.52 -10.58
C CYS A 19 2.04 -12.08 -11.25
N ILE A 20 1.21 -11.24 -10.62
CA ILE A 20 -0.04 -10.74 -11.20
C ILE A 20 0.11 -9.36 -11.86
N SER A 21 1.31 -8.79 -11.81
CA SER A 21 1.61 -7.47 -12.38
C SER A 21 1.88 -7.51 -13.87
N ASP A 22 1.85 -6.32 -14.49
CA ASP A 22 2.31 -6.09 -15.86
C ASP A 22 3.58 -5.22 -15.86
N LEU A 23 4.42 -5.37 -16.89
CA LEU A 23 5.68 -4.62 -17.02
C LEU A 23 5.49 -3.16 -17.46
N ARG A 24 4.32 -2.82 -18.05
CA ARG A 24 4.03 -1.48 -18.57
C ARG A 24 2.92 -0.79 -17.81
N ALA A 25 1.84 -1.51 -17.48
CA ALA A 25 0.73 -0.96 -16.69
C ALA A 25 1.00 -1.18 -15.20
N GLN A 26 1.06 -0.07 -14.45
CA GLN A 26 1.20 -0.15 -13.00
C GLN A 26 -0.04 -0.80 -12.38
N ILE A 27 0.18 -1.64 -11.36
CA ILE A 27 -0.89 -2.13 -10.48
C ILE A 27 -0.57 -1.72 -9.05
N ALA A 28 -1.59 -1.57 -8.23
CA ALA A 28 -1.52 -1.16 -6.84
C ALA A 28 -2.36 -2.05 -5.93
N GLY A 29 -2.00 -2.11 -4.65
CA GLY A 29 -2.73 -2.82 -3.61
C GLY A 29 -2.66 -2.09 -2.29
N TYR A 30 -3.76 -2.07 -1.55
CA TYR A 30 -3.78 -1.47 -0.21
C TYR A 30 -3.16 -2.41 0.81
N LEU A 31 -2.33 -1.89 1.69
CA LEU A 31 -1.61 -2.63 2.72
C LEU A 31 -2.39 -2.58 4.03
N TYR A 32 -2.61 -3.74 4.63
CA TYR A 32 -3.19 -3.87 5.95
C TYR A 32 -2.31 -4.76 6.81
N GLY A 33 -2.19 -4.39 8.08
CA GLY A 33 -1.33 -5.11 9.01
C GLY A 33 -1.67 -4.84 10.46
N VAL A 34 -0.78 -5.29 11.34
CA VAL A 34 -0.86 -5.07 12.77
C VAL A 34 0.54 -4.87 13.34
N SER A 35 0.62 -4.16 14.47
CA SER A 35 1.83 -4.20 15.31
C SER A 35 1.86 -5.47 16.16
N PRO A 36 3.02 -6.15 16.25
CA PRO A 36 3.18 -7.24 17.20
C PRO A 36 3.09 -6.70 18.64
N PRO A 37 2.53 -7.48 19.59
CA PRO A 37 2.29 -7.02 20.96
C PRO A 37 3.59 -6.65 21.70
N ASP A 38 4.71 -7.25 21.30
CA ASP A 38 6.01 -7.04 21.92
C ASP A 38 6.75 -5.80 21.40
N ASN A 39 6.38 -5.27 20.22
CA ASN A 39 7.08 -4.13 19.63
C ASN A 39 6.16 -3.23 18.78
N PRO A 40 5.63 -2.12 19.34
CA PRO A 40 4.75 -1.20 18.63
C PRO A 40 5.44 -0.38 17.54
N GLN A 41 6.78 -0.37 17.47
CA GLN A 41 7.52 0.31 16.41
C GLN A 41 7.60 -0.53 15.12
N VAL A 42 7.17 -1.79 15.16
CA VAL A 42 7.13 -2.68 14.00
C VAL A 42 5.71 -2.76 13.48
N LYS A 43 5.56 -2.72 12.15
CA LYS A 43 4.31 -2.88 11.42
C LYS A 43 4.42 -4.09 10.51
N GLU A 44 3.72 -5.17 10.84
CA GLU A 44 3.71 -6.38 10.04
C GLU A 44 2.57 -6.33 9.04
N ILE A 45 2.89 -6.29 7.74
CA ILE A 45 1.90 -6.35 6.67
C ILE A 45 1.38 -7.78 6.60
N ARG A 46 0.06 -7.97 6.78
CA ARG A 46 -0.58 -9.29 6.72
C ARG A 46 -1.41 -9.47 5.46
N CYS A 47 -1.92 -8.39 4.88
CA CYS A 47 -2.81 -8.45 3.73
C CYS A 47 -2.48 -7.37 2.71
N ILE A 48 -2.59 -7.74 1.43
CA ILE A 48 -2.63 -6.80 0.30
C ILE A 48 -4.01 -6.92 -0.32
N VAL A 49 -4.77 -5.83 -0.35
CA VAL A 49 -6.12 -5.79 -0.93
C VAL A 49 -6.05 -5.23 -2.34
N MET A 50 -6.45 -6.06 -3.31
CA MET A 50 -6.57 -5.66 -4.71
C MET A 50 -7.99 -5.13 -4.96
N VAL A 51 -8.10 -3.85 -5.30
CA VAL A 51 -9.36 -3.21 -5.69
C VAL A 51 -9.49 -3.14 -7.22
N PRO A 52 -10.71 -2.95 -7.76
CA PRO A 52 -10.90 -2.67 -9.18
C PRO A 52 -10.10 -1.43 -9.58
N GLN A 53 -9.17 -1.58 -10.54
CA GLN A 53 -8.21 -0.54 -10.87
C GLN A 53 -7.74 -0.68 -12.31
N TRP A 54 -7.15 0.40 -12.82
CA TRP A 54 -6.39 0.38 -14.07
C TRP A 54 -5.17 1.29 -13.92
N GLY A 55 -4.10 0.99 -14.64
CA GLY A 55 -2.87 1.74 -14.55
C GLY A 55 -2.37 2.19 -15.90
N THR A 56 -1.60 3.27 -15.87
CA THR A 56 -0.74 3.70 -16.96
C THR A 56 0.71 3.30 -16.63
N HIS A 57 1.66 3.75 -17.44
CA HIS A 57 3.08 3.56 -17.15
C HIS A 57 3.60 4.50 -16.04
N GLN A 58 2.86 5.56 -15.69
CA GLN A 58 3.28 6.56 -14.70
C GLN A 58 2.45 6.56 -13.42
N THR A 59 1.21 6.08 -13.45
CA THR A 59 0.31 6.17 -12.31
C THR A 59 -0.78 5.10 -12.34
N VAL A 60 -1.42 4.88 -11.20
CA VAL A 60 -2.55 3.97 -11.00
C VAL A 60 -3.82 4.76 -10.69
N HIS A 61 -4.95 4.26 -11.16
CA HIS A 61 -6.27 4.81 -10.88
C HIS A 61 -7.04 3.85 -9.99
N LEU A 62 -7.22 4.26 -8.74
CA LEU A 62 -7.93 3.52 -7.71
C LEU A 62 -9.30 4.16 -7.44
N PRO A 63 -10.32 3.38 -7.02
CA PRO A 63 -11.59 3.91 -6.56
C PRO A 63 -11.39 4.72 -5.27
N GLY A 64 -12.22 5.76 -5.07
CA GLY A 64 -12.16 6.56 -3.83
C GLY A 64 -12.64 5.82 -2.59
N GLN A 65 -13.43 4.76 -2.75
CA GLN A 65 -13.91 3.95 -1.64
C GLN A 65 -12.82 2.98 -1.17
N LEU A 66 -12.41 3.11 0.08
CA LEU A 66 -11.49 2.15 0.70
C LEU A 66 -12.14 0.77 0.87
N PRO A 67 -11.33 -0.31 0.87
CA PRO A 67 -11.81 -1.65 1.13
C PRO A 67 -12.50 -1.78 2.49
N GLN A 68 -13.68 -2.39 2.49
CA GLN A 68 -14.42 -2.74 3.70
C GLN A 68 -14.71 -4.22 3.69
N HIS A 69 -14.18 -4.94 4.68
CA HIS A 69 -14.40 -6.36 4.86
C HIS A 69 -14.24 -6.72 6.33
N GLU A 70 -14.92 -7.76 6.81
CA GLU A 70 -14.90 -8.18 8.22
C GLU A 70 -13.47 -8.46 8.70
N TYR A 71 -12.68 -9.21 7.92
CA TYR A 71 -11.28 -9.51 8.22
C TYR A 71 -10.35 -8.28 8.25
N LEU A 72 -10.76 -7.15 7.68
CA LEU A 72 -9.94 -5.93 7.70
C LEU A 72 -10.15 -5.12 8.99
N LYS A 73 -11.22 -5.37 9.76
CA LYS A 73 -11.55 -4.58 10.95
C LYS A 73 -10.54 -4.74 12.10
N GLU A 74 -9.86 -5.87 12.14
CA GLU A 74 -8.83 -6.15 13.15
C GLU A 74 -7.44 -5.60 12.75
N MET A 75 -7.32 -5.05 11.54
CA MET A 75 -6.06 -4.56 10.99
C MET A 75 -6.10 -3.05 10.79
N GLU A 76 -4.93 -2.43 10.90
CA GLU A 76 -4.76 -1.02 10.59
C GLU A 76 -4.32 -0.84 9.12
N PRO A 77 -4.77 0.23 8.44
CA PRO A 77 -4.26 0.56 7.12
C PRO A 77 -2.81 1.04 7.21
N LEU A 78 -1.93 0.43 6.42
CA LEU A 78 -0.48 0.71 6.40
C LEU A 78 -0.02 1.36 5.08
N GLY A 79 -0.95 1.94 4.31
CA GLY A 79 -0.65 2.56 3.03
C GLY A 79 -1.01 1.68 1.83
N TRP A 80 -0.24 1.80 0.76
CA TRP A 80 -0.41 1.06 -0.49
C TRP A 80 0.95 0.73 -1.11
N ILE A 81 0.97 -0.32 -1.91
CA ILE A 81 2.10 -0.73 -2.74
C ILE A 81 1.71 -0.63 -4.21
N HIS A 82 2.63 -0.26 -5.09
CA HIS A 82 2.42 -0.33 -6.53
C HIS A 82 3.67 -0.80 -7.28
N THR A 83 3.48 -1.30 -8.49
CA THR A 83 4.59 -1.59 -9.40
C THR A 83 5.03 -0.33 -10.14
N GLN A 84 6.32 -0.24 -10.46
CA GLN A 84 6.88 0.85 -11.25
C GLN A 84 7.71 0.25 -12.40
N PRO A 85 7.52 0.68 -13.67
CA PRO A 85 8.23 0.10 -14.81
C PRO A 85 9.75 0.35 -14.77
N ASN A 86 10.13 1.54 -14.30
CA ASN A 86 11.52 1.97 -14.18
C ASN A 86 11.79 2.38 -12.74
N GLU A 87 12.95 2.00 -12.21
CA GLU A 87 13.39 2.45 -10.90
C GLU A 87 13.71 3.95 -10.95
N SER A 88 13.19 4.69 -9.96
CA SER A 88 13.48 6.11 -9.75
C SER A 88 14.11 6.29 -8.36
N PRO A 89 15.14 7.12 -8.22
CA PRO A 89 15.75 7.41 -6.91
C PRO A 89 14.83 8.24 -6.00
N GLN A 90 13.74 8.78 -6.54
CA GLN A 90 12.80 9.67 -5.85
C GLN A 90 11.37 9.18 -6.04
N LEU A 91 10.53 9.43 -5.04
CA LEU A 91 9.09 9.20 -5.11
C LEU A 91 8.49 10.09 -6.20
N SER A 92 7.61 9.52 -7.04
CA SER A 92 7.02 10.30 -8.12
C SER A 92 6.05 11.35 -7.56
N PRO A 93 5.93 12.53 -8.19
CA PRO A 93 4.93 13.52 -7.80
C PRO A 93 3.50 12.97 -7.84
N GLN A 94 3.23 12.02 -8.75
CA GLN A 94 1.96 11.33 -8.86
C GLN A 94 1.66 10.48 -7.62
N ASP A 95 2.66 9.79 -7.07
CA ASP A 95 2.50 8.97 -5.88
C ASP A 95 2.25 9.84 -4.64
N VAL A 96 3.00 10.94 -4.49
CA VAL A 96 2.78 11.92 -3.41
C VAL A 96 1.35 12.48 -3.46
N THR A 97 0.90 12.88 -4.65
CA THR A 97 -0.43 13.44 -4.83
C THR A 97 -1.52 12.41 -4.54
N THR A 98 -1.34 11.17 -5.01
CA THR A 98 -2.28 10.07 -4.79
C THR A 98 -2.38 9.74 -3.30
N HIS A 99 -1.23 9.64 -2.62
CA HIS A 99 -1.18 9.34 -1.20
C HIS A 99 -1.80 10.45 -0.35
N ALA A 100 -1.46 11.72 -0.63
CA ALA A 100 -2.04 12.87 0.06
C ALA A 100 -3.56 12.96 -0.15
N LYS A 101 -4.05 12.64 -1.35
CA LYS A 101 -5.49 12.59 -1.63
C LYS A 101 -6.18 11.48 -0.83
N VAL A 102 -5.60 10.28 -0.79
CA VAL A 102 -6.15 9.16 0.00
C VAL A 102 -6.21 9.52 1.48
N MET A 103 -5.17 10.15 2.03
CA MET A 103 -5.14 10.62 3.42
C MET A 103 -6.19 11.72 3.69
N ALA A 104 -6.35 12.67 2.78
CA ALA A 104 -7.35 13.73 2.92
C ALA A 104 -8.78 13.18 2.91
N ASP A 105 -9.05 12.19 2.07
CA ASP A 105 -10.38 11.59 1.93
C ASP A 105 -10.68 10.54 3.02
N ASN A 106 -9.66 9.99 3.70
CA ASN A 106 -9.81 8.88 4.64
C ASN A 106 -9.08 9.14 5.96
N PRO A 107 -9.78 9.64 7.01
CA PRO A 107 -9.17 9.93 8.31
C PRO A 107 -8.70 8.69 9.07
N SER A 108 -8.99 7.48 8.57
CA SER A 108 -8.49 6.22 9.13
C SER A 108 -7.03 5.93 8.76
N TRP A 109 -6.48 6.63 7.76
CA TRP A 109 -5.07 6.56 7.40
C TRP A 109 -4.31 7.61 8.19
N ASP A 110 -3.50 7.14 9.15
CA ASP A 110 -2.60 8.02 9.90
C ASP A 110 -1.40 8.44 9.03
N GLY A 111 -0.93 9.67 9.24
CA GLY A 111 0.09 10.38 8.46
C GLY A 111 1.52 9.95 8.73
#